data_AF-A0A8S9W1S5-F1
#
_entry.id   AF-A0A8S9W1S5-F1
#
_cell.length_a   1.000
_cell.length_b   1.000
_cell.length_c   1.000
_cell.angle_alpha   90.00
_cell.angle_beta   90.00
_cell.angle_gamma   90.00
#
_symmetry.space_group_name_H-M   'P 1'
#
loop_
_entity.id
_entity.type
_entity.pdbx_description
1 polymer ?
#
loop_
_entity_poly.entity_id
_entity_poly.type
_entity_poly.pdbx_seq_one_letter_code
_entity_poly.pdbx_strand_id
1 'polypeptide(L)'
;MCEVDKDILPDDAEFKGYQSVVVQEIIIKTDNVEYKKEIYYSPSQNKTYMRKTPSEIGGEFGPGVKSTVLTPKHVANVSEPKIHEFLGNFSIHIAPSTISRILTKNKELFHREKADIFRAGLLSTGYQQMDDTSSKVHSQNHYTHIVCNPYYTAYFTTPRKDCLTVLDILRGDPDGESRSYCFNEEAFGIMAKFRPSKKLIGQL
;
A
#
# COMPACT_ATOMS: atom_id res chain seq x y z
N MET A 1 -14.01 -39.53 -8.32
CA MET A 1 -14.16 -39.93 -6.91
C MET A 1 -12.91 -40.69 -6.53
N CYS A 2 -12.32 -40.44 -5.36
CA CYS A 2 -11.19 -41.27 -4.90
C CYS A 2 -11.77 -42.54 -4.29
N GLU A 3 -11.70 -43.64 -5.03
CA GLU A 3 -12.22 -44.93 -4.59
C GLU A 3 -11.16 -45.67 -3.78
N VAL A 4 -11.59 -46.40 -2.76
CA VAL A 4 -10.70 -47.31 -2.03
C VAL A 4 -10.46 -48.54 -2.91
N ASP A 5 -9.22 -49.01 -2.95
CA ASP A 5 -8.92 -50.32 -3.51
C ASP A 5 -9.65 -51.39 -2.69
N LYS A 6 -10.37 -52.29 -3.36
CA LYS A 6 -11.18 -53.31 -2.67
C LYS A 6 -10.35 -54.52 -2.26
N ASP A 7 -9.21 -54.77 -2.91
CA ASP A 7 -8.36 -55.93 -2.60
C ASP A 7 -7.64 -55.77 -1.26
N ILE A 8 -7.59 -54.55 -0.71
CA ILE A 8 -7.02 -54.26 0.62
C ILE A 8 -8.06 -54.29 1.74
N LEU A 9 -9.34 -54.47 1.42
CA LEU A 9 -10.40 -54.48 2.42
C LEU A 9 -10.54 -55.89 3.02
N PRO A 10 -10.69 -56.00 4.35
CA PRO A 10 -11.08 -57.27 4.96
C PRO A 10 -12.53 -57.61 4.59
N ASP A 11 -12.89 -58.89 4.71
CA ASP A 11 -14.23 -59.41 4.34
C ASP A 11 -15.38 -58.76 5.12
N ASP A 12 -15.11 -58.19 6.30
CA ASP A 12 -16.07 -57.52 7.17
C ASP A 12 -16.17 -56.00 6.93
N ALA A 13 -15.47 -55.46 5.93
CA ALA A 13 -15.49 -54.02 5.65
C ALA A 13 -16.85 -53.55 5.10
N GLU A 14 -17.50 -52.65 5.85
CA GLU A 14 -18.77 -52.02 5.45
C GLU A 14 -18.56 -50.62 4.86
N PHE A 15 -19.28 -50.32 3.77
CA PHE A 15 -19.28 -48.97 3.21
C PHE A 15 -19.97 -47.97 4.16
N LYS A 16 -19.19 -47.03 4.69
CA LYS A 16 -19.65 -46.05 5.70
C LYS A 16 -19.95 -44.64 5.12
N GLY A 17 -19.98 -44.51 3.80
CA GLY A 17 -20.15 -43.22 3.11
C GLY A 17 -18.83 -42.59 2.68
N TYR A 18 -18.88 -41.31 2.29
CA TYR A 18 -17.73 -40.56 1.80
C TYR A 18 -17.25 -39.54 2.82
N GLN A 19 -15.94 -39.38 2.93
CA GLN A 19 -15.32 -38.26 3.62
C GLN A 19 -14.84 -37.24 2.58
N SER A 20 -15.26 -35.97 2.73
CA SER A 20 -14.81 -34.91 1.83
C SER A 20 -13.42 -34.41 2.23
N VAL A 21 -12.54 -34.27 1.24
CA VAL A 21 -11.26 -33.57 1.36
C VAL A 21 -11.26 -32.46 0.31
N VAL A 22 -11.06 -31.22 0.75
CA VAL A 22 -10.92 -30.05 -0.12
C VAL A 22 -9.43 -29.74 -0.26
N VAL A 23 -8.93 -29.77 -1.50
CA VAL A 23 -7.57 -29.34 -1.82
C VAL A 23 -7.65 -27.93 -2.39
N GLN A 24 -6.89 -27.00 -1.81
CA GLN A 24 -6.82 -25.60 -2.24
C GLN A 24 -5.52 -25.36 -3.01
N GLU A 25 -5.65 -25.02 -4.29
CA GLU A 25 -4.53 -24.73 -5.19
C GLU A 25 -4.51 -23.27 -5.64
N ILE A 26 -3.37 -22.82 -6.18
CA ILE A 26 -3.22 -21.50 -6.79
C ILE A 26 -2.95 -21.66 -8.28
N ILE A 27 -3.80 -21.06 -9.12
CA ILE A 27 -3.60 -21.04 -10.57
C ILE A 27 -3.03 -19.67 -10.96
N ILE A 28 -1.83 -19.67 -11.53
CA ILE A 28 -1.22 -18.48 -12.12
C ILE A 28 -1.12 -18.71 -13.62
N LYS A 29 -1.91 -17.94 -14.38
CA LYS A 29 -1.92 -17.97 -15.85
C LYS A 29 -2.14 -16.57 -16.40
N THR A 30 -1.64 -16.32 -17.60
CA THR A 30 -1.98 -15.12 -18.36
C THR A 30 -3.38 -15.24 -18.96
N ASP A 31 -4.08 -14.11 -19.02
CA ASP A 31 -5.39 -13.97 -19.64
C ASP A 31 -5.39 -12.68 -20.47
N ASN A 32 -5.23 -12.82 -21.78
CA ASN A 32 -5.05 -11.72 -22.71
C ASN A 32 -6.35 -11.48 -23.48
N VAL A 33 -6.84 -10.25 -23.42
CA VAL A 33 -8.04 -9.81 -24.16
C VAL A 33 -7.62 -8.83 -25.26
N GLU A 34 -7.86 -9.20 -26.52
CA GLU A 34 -7.63 -8.31 -27.66
C GLU A 34 -8.84 -7.40 -27.88
N TYR A 35 -8.62 -6.08 -27.80
CA TYR A 35 -9.64 -5.08 -28.13
C TYR A 35 -9.38 -4.49 -29.51
N LYS A 36 -10.29 -4.79 -30.46
CA LYS A 36 -10.26 -4.20 -31.80
C LYS A 36 -10.98 -2.85 -31.78
N LYS A 37 -10.22 -1.79 -31.99
CA LYS A 37 -10.75 -0.42 -32.00
C LYS A 37 -11.07 -0.01 -33.43
N GLU A 38 -12.26 0.52 -33.63
CA GLU A 38 -12.65 1.10 -34.90
C GLU A 38 -11.88 2.39 -35.15
N ILE A 39 -11.32 2.51 -36.36
CA ILE A 39 -10.48 3.62 -36.80
C ILE A 39 -10.96 4.08 -38.17
N TYR A 40 -11.24 5.37 -38.30
CA TYR A 40 -11.53 6.04 -39.57
C TYR A 40 -10.51 7.13 -39.82
N TYR A 41 -10.04 7.26 -41.06
CA TYR A 41 -9.18 8.36 -41.48
C TYR A 41 -9.95 9.27 -42.42
N SER A 42 -9.86 10.59 -42.22
CA SER A 42 -10.38 11.62 -43.11
C SER A 42 -9.21 12.29 -43.84
N PRO A 43 -8.97 11.96 -45.13
CA PRO A 43 -7.90 12.59 -45.91
C PRO A 43 -8.10 14.10 -46.07
N SER A 44 -9.35 14.55 -46.26
CA SER A 44 -9.67 15.97 -46.43
C SER A 44 -9.38 16.81 -45.18
N GLN A 45 -9.51 16.21 -43.99
CA GLN A 45 -9.22 16.88 -42.73
C GLN A 45 -7.83 16.53 -42.17
N ASN A 46 -7.08 15.65 -42.85
CA ASN A 46 -5.82 15.08 -42.38
C ASN A 46 -5.92 14.57 -40.92
N LYS A 47 -7.00 13.85 -40.60
CA LYS A 47 -7.36 13.49 -39.21
C LYS A 47 -7.85 12.05 -39.07
N THR A 48 -7.39 11.39 -38.01
CA THR A 48 -7.83 10.05 -37.61
C THR A 48 -8.84 10.13 -36.47
N TYR A 49 -9.94 9.41 -36.61
CA TYR A 49 -10.99 9.20 -35.62
C TYR A 49 -10.87 7.77 -35.11
N MET A 50 -10.65 7.60 -33.82
CA MET A 50 -10.51 6.28 -33.21
C MET A 50 -11.44 6.20 -32.00
N ARG A 51 -12.17 5.09 -31.88
CA ARG A 51 -13.00 4.83 -30.70
C ARG A 51 -12.14 4.87 -29.43
N LYS A 52 -12.65 5.51 -28.36
CA LYS A 52 -11.96 5.47 -27.06
C LYS A 52 -12.08 4.07 -26.46
N THR A 53 -11.01 3.61 -25.82
CA THR A 53 -11.05 2.38 -25.03
C THR A 53 -11.98 2.61 -23.82
N PRO A 54 -12.75 1.60 -23.36
CA PRO A 54 -13.49 1.70 -22.09
C PRO A 54 -12.61 2.27 -20.97
N SER A 55 -13.19 3.13 -20.12
CA SER A 55 -12.45 3.80 -19.03
C SER A 55 -11.81 2.84 -18.03
N GLU A 56 -12.35 1.63 -17.92
CA GLU A 56 -11.84 0.55 -17.09
C GLU A 56 -10.50 -0.01 -17.60
N ILE A 57 -10.17 0.21 -18.89
CA ILE A 57 -8.96 -0.27 -19.54
C ILE A 57 -7.93 0.86 -19.57
N GLY A 58 -7.27 1.05 -18.43
CA GLY A 58 -6.19 2.02 -18.27
C GLY A 58 -4.82 1.45 -18.66
N GLY A 59 -4.42 1.64 -19.92
CA GLY A 59 -3.13 1.20 -20.47
C GLY A 59 -3.11 -0.27 -20.89
N GLU A 60 -1.90 -0.82 -21.08
CA GLU A 60 -1.68 -2.17 -21.62
C GLU A 60 -1.79 -3.29 -20.57
N PHE A 61 -1.74 -2.95 -19.28
CA PHE A 61 -1.80 -3.91 -18.17
C PHE A 61 -3.04 -3.69 -17.31
N GLY A 62 -3.84 -4.75 -17.19
CA GLY A 62 -5.07 -4.76 -16.38
C GLY A 62 -4.82 -4.76 -14.87
N PRO A 63 -5.90 -4.67 -14.07
CA PRO A 63 -5.82 -4.62 -12.61
C PRO A 63 -5.13 -5.85 -11.99
N GLY A 64 -5.30 -7.05 -12.56
CA GLY A 64 -4.66 -8.27 -12.06
C GLY A 64 -3.13 -8.25 -12.15
N VAL A 65 -2.55 -7.74 -13.24
CA VAL A 65 -1.09 -7.57 -13.34
C VAL A 65 -0.61 -6.48 -12.39
N LYS A 66 -1.34 -5.36 -12.29
CA LYS A 66 -0.99 -4.25 -11.40
C LYS A 66 -1.01 -4.68 -9.93
N SER A 67 -2.02 -5.45 -9.49
CA SER A 67 -2.05 -5.99 -8.13
C SER A 67 -0.92 -7.00 -7.90
N THR A 68 -0.63 -7.85 -8.89
CA THR A 68 0.50 -8.79 -8.84
C THR A 68 1.86 -8.10 -8.77
N VAL A 69 1.99 -6.84 -9.22
CA VAL A 69 3.19 -6.03 -9.00
C VAL A 69 3.22 -5.44 -7.58
N LEU A 70 2.09 -4.89 -7.11
CA LEU A 70 2.00 -4.21 -5.81
C LEU A 70 2.15 -5.19 -4.63
N THR A 71 1.50 -6.35 -4.70
CA THR A 71 1.47 -7.33 -3.61
C THR A 71 2.86 -7.84 -3.21
N PRO A 72 3.68 -8.45 -4.09
CA PRO A 72 5.01 -8.92 -3.70
C PRO A 72 5.93 -7.76 -3.28
N LYS A 73 5.76 -6.56 -3.86
CA LYS A 73 6.53 -5.40 -3.44
C LYS A 73 6.24 -4.99 -2.00
N HIS A 74 4.97 -4.90 -1.63
CA HIS A 74 4.55 -4.35 -0.34
C HIS A 74 4.35 -5.39 0.77
N VAL A 75 3.96 -6.62 0.42
CA VAL A 75 3.72 -7.72 1.37
C VAL A 75 4.98 -8.55 1.61
N ALA A 76 5.73 -8.84 0.55
CA ALA A 76 6.89 -9.74 0.60
C ALA A 76 8.24 -9.03 0.40
N ASN A 77 8.24 -7.70 0.31
CA ASN A 77 9.43 -6.86 0.11
C ASN A 77 10.30 -7.29 -1.09
N VAL A 78 9.67 -7.79 -2.16
CA VAL A 78 10.38 -8.26 -3.36
C VAL A 78 10.91 -7.06 -4.15
N SER A 79 12.13 -7.17 -4.69
CA SER A 79 12.75 -6.12 -5.50
C SER A 79 12.11 -6.03 -6.90
N GLU A 80 12.12 -4.84 -7.52
CA GLU A 80 11.57 -4.66 -8.87
C GLU A 80 12.15 -5.62 -9.91
N PRO A 81 13.47 -5.91 -9.94
CA PRO A 81 14.02 -6.91 -10.86
C PRO A 81 13.47 -8.32 -10.63
N LYS A 82 13.22 -8.71 -9.38
CA LYS A 82 12.63 -10.02 -9.06
C LYS A 82 11.14 -10.10 -9.39
N ILE A 83 10.41 -8.99 -9.26
CA ILE A 83 9.03 -8.90 -9.77
C ILE A 83 9.02 -9.03 -11.29
N HIS A 84 9.96 -8.37 -11.99
CA HIS A 84 10.09 -8.48 -13.43
C HIS A 84 10.40 -9.93 -13.88
N GLU A 85 11.36 -10.59 -13.24
CA GLU A 85 11.69 -12.01 -13.48
C GLU A 85 10.46 -12.91 -13.24
N PHE A 86 9.75 -12.72 -12.13
CA PHE A 86 8.53 -13.46 -11.81
C PHE A 86 7.47 -13.31 -12.90
N LEU A 87 7.18 -12.09 -13.34
CA LEU A 87 6.18 -11.84 -14.39
C LEU A 87 6.60 -12.47 -15.74
N GLY A 88 7.89 -12.41 -16.06
CA GLY A 88 8.45 -13.05 -17.26
C GLY A 88 8.25 -14.57 -17.29
N ASN A 89 8.37 -15.25 -16.14
CA ASN A 89 8.13 -16.69 -16.04
C ASN A 89 6.69 -17.10 -16.40
N PHE A 90 5.73 -16.18 -16.32
CA PHE A 90 4.34 -16.39 -16.73
C PHE A 90 4.02 -15.77 -18.10
N SER A 91 5.04 -15.45 -18.91
CA SER A 91 4.88 -14.82 -20.24
C SER A 91 4.19 -13.46 -20.22
N ILE A 92 4.36 -12.68 -19.14
CA ILE A 92 3.94 -11.27 -19.10
C ILE A 92 5.09 -10.41 -19.61
N HIS A 93 4.92 -9.81 -20.79
CA HIS A 93 5.92 -8.94 -21.41
C HIS A 93 5.76 -7.50 -20.90
N ILE A 94 6.53 -7.12 -19.88
CA ILE A 94 6.44 -5.81 -19.24
C ILE A 94 7.82 -5.17 -19.10
N ALA A 95 7.94 -3.88 -19.43
CA ALA A 95 9.20 -3.15 -19.24
C ALA A 95 9.44 -2.88 -17.73
N PRO A 96 10.69 -2.93 -17.24
CA PRO A 96 11.02 -2.56 -15.85
C PRO A 96 10.54 -1.16 -15.45
N SER A 97 10.60 -0.19 -16.37
CA SER A 97 10.11 1.18 -16.13
C SER A 97 8.59 1.23 -15.92
N THR A 98 7.83 0.30 -16.51
CA THR A 98 6.39 0.17 -16.29
C THR A 98 6.09 -0.38 -14.90
N ILE A 99 6.89 -1.34 -14.40
CA ILE A 99 6.79 -1.82 -13.01
C ILE A 99 7.01 -0.66 -12.04
N SER A 100 8.09 0.11 -12.21
CA SER A 100 8.38 1.28 -11.38
C SER A 100 7.24 2.31 -11.41
N ARG A 101 6.65 2.56 -12.59
CA ARG A 101 5.49 3.44 -12.74
C ARG A 101 4.24 2.92 -12.03
N ILE A 102 3.98 1.61 -12.08
CA ILE A 102 2.88 0.98 -11.34
C ILE A 102 3.07 1.17 -9.83
N LEU A 103 4.30 1.09 -9.32
CA LEU A 103 4.59 1.25 -7.90
C LEU A 103 4.56 2.69 -7.41
N THR A 104 4.91 3.67 -8.25
CA THR A 104 5.17 5.05 -7.80
C THR A 104 4.18 6.10 -8.28
N LYS A 105 3.42 5.85 -9.36
CA LYS A 105 2.52 6.86 -9.95
C LYS A 105 1.05 6.56 -9.65
N ASN A 106 0.22 7.61 -9.65
CA ASN A 106 -1.22 7.56 -9.43
C ASN A 106 -1.59 6.84 -8.12
N LYS A 107 -1.03 7.32 -7.01
CA LYS A 107 -1.16 6.73 -5.67
C LYS A 107 -2.03 7.54 -4.73
N GLU A 108 -2.64 8.61 -5.21
CA GLU A 108 -3.45 9.57 -4.46
C GLU A 108 -4.63 8.89 -3.77
N LEU A 109 -5.25 7.90 -4.42
CA LEU A 109 -6.30 7.10 -3.79
C LEU A 109 -5.77 6.33 -2.57
N PHE A 110 -4.66 5.60 -2.71
CA PHE A 110 -4.04 4.88 -1.61
C PHE A 110 -3.52 5.81 -0.50
N HIS A 111 -3.03 7.00 -0.85
CA HIS A 111 -2.62 8.00 0.13
C HIS A 111 -3.81 8.53 0.94
N ARG A 112 -4.96 8.76 0.29
CA ARG A 112 -6.20 9.13 0.98
C ARG A 112 -6.70 8.00 1.88
N GLU A 113 -6.77 6.77 1.36
CA GLU A 113 -7.17 5.59 2.14
C GLU A 113 -6.25 5.40 3.36
N LYS A 114 -4.93 5.54 3.18
CA LYS A 114 -3.96 5.51 4.29
C LYS A 114 -4.28 6.58 5.34
N ALA A 115 -4.54 7.82 4.91
CA ALA A 115 -4.84 8.92 5.82
C ALA A 115 -6.14 8.67 6.60
N ASP A 116 -7.17 8.16 5.93
CA ASP A 116 -8.46 7.81 6.54
C ASP A 116 -8.32 6.66 7.55
N ILE A 117 -7.60 5.59 7.18
CA ILE A 117 -7.29 4.46 8.06
C ILE A 117 -6.49 4.94 9.27
N PHE A 118 -5.48 5.79 9.07
CA PHE A 118 -4.67 6.31 10.15
C PHE A 118 -5.50 7.14 11.14
N ARG A 119 -6.35 8.04 10.62
CA ARG A 119 -7.25 8.86 11.44
C ARG A 119 -8.24 8.00 12.23
N ALA A 120 -8.86 7.02 11.58
CA ALA A 120 -9.76 6.09 12.24
C ALA A 120 -9.03 5.24 13.30
N GLY A 121 -7.81 4.82 13.00
CA GLY A 121 -6.94 4.06 13.90
C GLY A 121 -6.50 4.83 15.14
N LEU A 122 -6.21 6.12 15.00
CA LEU A 122 -5.90 6.98 16.15
C LEU A 122 -7.07 7.09 17.14
N LEU A 123 -8.30 7.06 16.64
CA LEU A 123 -9.53 7.15 17.43
C LEU A 123 -10.00 5.80 17.97
N SER A 124 -9.46 4.68 17.49
CA SER A 124 -9.98 3.34 17.82
C SER A 124 -9.57 2.86 19.22
N THR A 125 -8.54 3.47 19.82
CA THR A 125 -8.03 3.11 21.15
C THR A 125 -7.50 4.34 21.88
N GLY A 126 -7.47 4.28 23.22
CA GLY A 126 -6.92 5.35 24.06
C GLY A 126 -5.39 5.38 24.15
N TYR A 127 -4.70 4.50 23.42
CA TYR A 127 -3.25 4.38 23.40
C TYR A 127 -2.78 4.10 21.98
N GLN A 128 -1.55 4.50 21.66
CA GLN A 128 -0.91 4.12 20.41
C GLN A 128 0.48 3.60 20.74
N GLN A 129 0.90 2.53 20.05
CA GLN A 129 2.28 2.08 20.11
C GLN A 129 3.06 2.75 18.99
N MET A 130 4.27 3.20 19.31
CA MET A 130 5.14 3.86 18.34
C MET A 130 6.57 3.33 18.46
N ASP A 131 7.22 3.14 17.32
CA ASP A 131 8.62 2.76 17.19
C ASP A 131 9.25 3.49 15.99
N ASP A 132 10.57 3.58 15.91
CA ASP A 132 11.28 4.12 14.75
C ASP A 132 12.45 3.24 14.30
N THR A 133 12.59 3.08 12.99
CA THR A 133 13.78 2.47 12.39
C THR A 133 14.48 3.44 11.46
N SER A 134 15.80 3.36 11.40
CA SER A 134 16.58 4.18 10.47
C SER A 134 16.38 3.69 9.03
N SER A 135 16.30 4.63 8.10
CA SER A 135 16.15 4.39 6.66
C SER A 135 16.99 5.38 5.86
N LYS A 136 17.29 5.03 4.61
CA LYS A 136 18.01 5.90 3.67
C LYS A 136 17.07 6.29 2.54
N VAL A 137 16.82 7.60 2.38
CA VAL A 137 16.05 8.15 1.26
C VAL A 137 16.99 9.05 0.47
N HIS A 138 17.24 8.70 -0.80
CA HIS A 138 18.23 9.38 -1.65
C HIS A 138 19.58 9.59 -0.95
N SER A 139 20.08 8.53 -0.29
CA SER A 139 21.32 8.52 0.51
C SER A 139 21.33 9.36 1.79
N GLN A 140 20.26 10.10 2.08
CA GLN A 140 20.11 10.90 3.29
C GLN A 140 19.47 10.07 4.42
N ASN A 141 19.92 10.28 5.65
CA ASN A 141 19.35 9.63 6.83
C ASN A 141 17.91 10.09 7.02
N HIS A 142 17.00 9.13 7.12
CA HIS A 142 15.61 9.32 7.48
C HIS A 142 15.26 8.29 8.56
N TYR A 143 14.08 8.48 9.15
CA TYR A 143 13.53 7.60 10.17
C TYR A 143 12.13 7.21 9.74
N THR A 144 11.89 5.91 9.63
CA THR A 144 10.56 5.37 9.39
C THR A 144 9.92 5.09 10.74
N HIS A 145 8.99 5.97 11.11
CA HIS A 145 8.14 5.84 12.27
C HIS A 145 7.03 4.84 11.99
N ILE A 146 6.80 3.96 12.94
CA ILE A 146 5.77 2.92 12.92
C ILE A 146 4.79 3.32 14.02
N VAL A 147 3.52 3.57 13.65
CA VAL A 147 2.45 3.84 14.61
C VAL A 147 1.41 2.75 14.45
N CYS A 148 1.07 2.05 15.53
CA CYS A 148 0.16 0.93 15.46
C CYS A 148 -0.67 0.71 16.73
N ASN A 149 -1.73 -0.05 16.54
CA ASN A 149 -2.52 -0.68 17.58
C ASN A 149 -3.13 -1.98 17.01
N PRO A 150 -3.98 -2.73 17.75
CA PRO A 150 -4.53 -3.99 17.24
C PRO A 150 -5.31 -3.92 15.92
N TYR A 151 -5.70 -2.72 15.47
CA TYR A 151 -6.54 -2.52 14.28
C TYR A 151 -5.80 -1.95 13.08
N TYR A 152 -4.60 -1.36 13.27
CA TYR A 152 -3.85 -0.78 12.14
C TYR A 152 -2.35 -0.69 12.40
N THR A 153 -1.61 -0.52 11.31
CA THR A 153 -0.21 -0.08 11.34
C THR A 153 0.02 0.92 10.22
N ALA A 154 0.59 2.07 10.56
CA ALA A 154 0.93 3.13 9.63
C ALA A 154 2.42 3.46 9.72
N TYR A 155 3.01 3.74 8.55
CA TYR A 155 4.42 4.07 8.41
C TYR A 155 4.59 5.50 7.93
N PHE A 156 5.48 6.26 8.55
CA PHE A 156 5.82 7.62 8.18
C PHE A 156 7.34 7.79 8.13
N THR A 157 7.88 8.05 6.94
CA THR A 157 9.32 8.25 6.77
C THR A 157 9.61 9.75 6.76
N THR A 158 10.30 10.23 7.79
CA THR A 158 10.61 11.65 7.99
C THR A 158 12.13 11.86 8.12
N PRO A 159 12.67 13.05 7.82
CA PRO A 159 14.10 13.34 8.01
C PRO A 159 14.52 13.41 9.49
N ARG A 160 13.57 13.62 10.40
CA ARG A 160 13.78 13.84 11.84
C ARG A 160 13.05 12.80 12.68
N LYS A 161 13.45 12.66 13.94
CA LYS A 161 12.79 11.82 14.95
C LYS A 161 12.67 12.47 16.33
N ASP A 162 12.66 13.80 16.36
CA ASP A 162 12.43 14.55 17.59
C ASP A 162 10.98 14.43 18.06
N CYS A 163 10.72 14.81 19.31
CA CYS A 163 9.37 14.76 19.87
C CYS A 163 8.36 15.57 19.07
N LEU A 164 8.80 16.66 18.42
CA LEU A 164 7.92 17.48 17.59
C LEU A 164 7.45 16.72 16.34
N THR A 165 8.33 15.93 15.73
CA THR A 165 8.00 15.05 14.60
C THR A 165 7.00 13.96 15.01
N VAL A 166 7.14 13.42 16.23
CA VAL A 166 6.17 12.47 16.79
C VAL A 166 4.80 13.11 16.94
N LEU A 167 4.73 14.32 17.48
CA LEU A 167 3.47 15.06 17.62
C LEU A 167 2.83 15.36 16.25
N ASP A 168 3.63 15.76 15.27
CA ASP A 168 3.18 15.99 13.90
C ASP A 168 2.54 14.75 13.28
N ILE A 169 3.19 13.59 13.41
CA ILE A 169 2.65 12.30 12.95
C ILE A 169 1.31 12.01 13.65
N LEU A 170 1.24 12.14 14.98
CA LEU A 170 0.01 11.87 15.74
C LEU A 170 -1.13 12.85 15.42
N ARG A 171 -0.82 14.05 14.93
CA ARG A 171 -1.82 15.01 14.43
C ARG A 171 -2.29 14.71 13.00
N GLY A 172 -1.70 13.71 12.34
CA GLY A 172 -1.97 13.41 10.93
C GLY A 172 -1.33 14.39 9.95
N ASP A 173 -0.33 15.16 10.40
CA ASP A 173 0.42 16.13 9.61
C ASP A 173 1.92 15.82 9.71
N PRO A 174 2.39 14.70 9.10
CA PRO A 174 3.76 14.21 9.29
C PRO A 174 4.84 15.16 8.75
N ASP A 175 4.49 16.08 7.86
CA ASP A 175 5.40 17.11 7.33
C ASP A 175 5.50 18.33 8.26
N GLY A 176 4.55 18.47 9.20
CA GLY A 176 4.54 19.51 10.23
C GLY A 176 4.21 20.90 9.71
N GLU A 177 3.68 21.01 8.48
CA GLU A 177 3.42 22.29 7.82
C GLU A 177 2.29 23.08 8.49
N SER A 178 1.37 22.39 9.17
CA SER A 178 0.22 22.98 9.85
C SER A 178 0.40 23.10 11.37
N ARG A 179 1.64 23.05 11.87
CA ARG A 179 1.89 23.12 13.31
C ARG A 179 1.52 24.48 13.89
N SER A 180 0.47 24.48 14.72
CA SER A 180 0.05 25.63 15.52
C SER A 180 0.16 25.30 17.02
N TYR A 181 0.37 26.33 17.82
CA TYR A 181 0.46 26.21 19.27
C TYR A 181 -0.70 26.99 19.90
N CYS A 182 -1.39 26.36 20.84
CA CYS A 182 -2.41 27.02 21.65
C CYS A 182 -1.82 27.33 23.02
N PHE A 183 -1.72 28.61 23.36
CA PHE A 183 -1.28 29.07 24.67
C PHE A 183 -2.51 29.32 25.55
N ASN A 184 -2.89 28.32 26.33
CA ASN A 184 -3.93 28.45 27.35
C ASN A 184 -3.31 28.84 28.71
N GLU A 185 -4.16 29.03 29.72
CA GLU A 185 -3.73 29.39 31.07
C GLU A 185 -2.72 28.38 31.65
N GLU A 186 -2.88 27.09 31.35
CA GLU A 186 -1.94 26.06 31.79
C GLU A 186 -0.55 26.24 31.15
N ALA A 187 -0.49 26.51 29.85
CA ALA A 187 0.77 26.80 29.15
C ALA A 187 1.48 28.01 29.78
N PHE A 188 0.75 29.09 30.07
CA PHE A 188 1.30 30.25 30.76
C PHE A 188 1.73 29.94 32.20
N GLY A 189 0.97 29.12 32.93
CA GLY A 189 1.31 28.66 34.27
C GLY A 189 2.60 27.82 34.31
N ILE A 190 2.79 26.95 33.31
CA ILE A 190 4.03 26.20 33.11
C ILE A 190 5.19 27.15 32.78
N MET A 191 5.01 28.08 31.83
CA MET A 191 6.05 29.05 31.48
C MET A 191 6.50 29.88 32.69
N ALA A 192 5.58 30.32 33.55
CA ALA A 192 5.94 31.05 34.77
C ALA A 192 6.85 30.24 35.71
N LYS A 193 6.68 28.91 35.77
CA LYS A 193 7.55 28.00 36.54
C LYS A 193 8.93 27.84 35.91
N PHE A 194 8.99 27.65 34.59
CA PHE A 194 10.25 27.42 33.87
C PHE A 194 11.04 28.71 33.59
N ARG A 195 10.42 29.89 33.77
CA ARG A 195 11.04 31.22 33.63
C ARG A 195 11.84 31.39 32.33
N PRO A 196 11.21 31.19 31.15
CA PRO A 196 11.88 31.41 29.88
C PRO A 196 12.30 32.87 29.73
N SER A 197 13.25 33.14 28.83
CA SER A 197 13.77 34.49 28.62
C SER A 197 12.65 35.47 28.24
N LYS A 198 12.73 36.71 28.71
CA LYS A 198 11.78 37.79 28.36
C LYS A 198 11.68 38.01 26.84
N LYS A 199 12.77 37.75 26.12
CA LYS A 199 12.81 37.80 24.65
C LYS A 199 11.88 36.77 24.02
N LEU A 200 11.84 35.54 24.55
CA LEU A 200 10.96 34.48 24.06
C LEU A 200 9.49 34.78 24.38
N ILE A 201 9.22 35.29 25.59
CA ILE A 201 7.85 35.66 25.99
C ILE A 201 7.31 36.80 25.11
N GLY A 202 8.13 37.77 24.73
CA GLY A 202 7.72 38.87 23.85
C GLY A 202 7.50 38.49 22.38
N GLN A 203 7.75 37.24 21.99
CA GLN A 203 7.50 36.71 20.64
C GLN A 203 6.21 35.87 20.56
N LEU A 204 5.56 35.59 21.69
CA LEU A 204 4.28 34.90 21.80
C LEU A 204 3.13 35.88 21.63
#